data_AF-A0A961NND8-F1
#
_entry.id   AF-A0A961NND8-F1
#
_cell.length_a   1.000
_cell.length_b   1.000
_cell.length_c   1.000
_cell.angle_alpha   90.00
_cell.angle_beta   90.00
_cell.angle_gamma   90.00
#
_symmetry.space_group_name_H-M   'P 1'
#
loop_
_entity.id
_entity.type
_entity.pdbx_description
1 polymer ?
#
loop_
_entity_poly.entity_id
_entity_poly.type
_entity_poly.pdbx_seq_one_letter_code
_entity_poly.pdbx_strand_id
1 'polypeptide(L)'
;PLFLFLDDMQWADTATLNLLRNLMTDPESGHILIVGAYRDNEVNQVHPLALLFDDLNTSTSAVEEIKLQPLKIKDVYRLLADTLFFPECPEERIDSWVEEYIQARSPQADSKENPDAFGKAEQGMHRLEPPPGHELVEIIFKRTEGNPFFVAEYIKNLAHENLITFSPEERRWTWDLKNIRMRGVGDDVITMLTGQIQVLPSDTRRAICHASGLGGRFSLRMLALVLDQPAHTVADLLEPALQAGLITPRDDAYKYITRFSDQETTGRVQYTFIHDRVQHAAYDLLDDKTREQMHLRIGESLLAHLSHEEQDERIIIITNHLIKARELITENEKKLKLSELCMAAGLRAKKSTAYESAVRFLHIGLESLPGYRAPGDVFIPEHYDLWIAFHRELGECYYVSGDMERADRHFDLVLQYARTGLEKIKIYEIRIAVLNGAGEYLAAVILGL
;
A
#
# COMPACT_ATOMS: atom_id res chain seq x y z
N PRO A 1 0.52 16.49 46.37
CA PRO A 1 0.83 16.50 44.92
C PRO A 1 0.42 15.19 44.26
N LEU A 2 -0.48 15.26 43.27
CA LEU A 2 -0.93 14.15 42.44
C LEU A 2 -0.23 14.23 41.09
N PHE A 3 0.29 13.10 40.61
CA PHE A 3 0.84 12.96 39.26
C PHE A 3 -0.10 12.07 38.44
N LEU A 4 -0.50 12.55 37.26
CA LEU A 4 -1.37 11.82 36.34
C LEU A 4 -0.66 11.69 34.99
N PHE A 5 -0.42 10.46 34.55
CA PHE A 5 0.04 10.17 33.19
C PHE A 5 -1.14 9.69 32.35
N LEU A 6 -1.35 10.34 31.21
CA LEU A 6 -2.40 10.02 30.26
C LEU A 6 -1.74 9.62 28.94
N ASP A 7 -1.88 8.35 28.58
CA ASP A 7 -1.39 7.84 27.31
C ASP A 7 -2.46 8.02 26.22
N ASP A 8 -2.03 8.11 24.97
CA ASP A 8 -2.90 8.17 23.78
C ASP A 8 -4.01 9.24 23.84
N MET A 9 -3.68 10.45 24.30
CA MET A 9 -4.65 11.52 24.50
C MET A 9 -5.40 11.98 23.23
N GLN A 10 -4.88 11.67 22.04
CA GLN A 10 -5.56 11.94 20.78
C GLN A 10 -6.88 11.16 20.62
N TRP A 11 -7.12 10.15 21.46
CA TRP A 11 -8.36 9.37 21.52
C TRP A 11 -9.31 9.79 22.64
N ALA A 12 -8.92 10.75 23.48
CA ALA A 12 -9.76 11.22 24.57
C ALA A 12 -11.04 11.89 24.04
N ASP A 13 -12.19 11.49 24.58
CA ASP A 13 -13.47 12.09 24.23
C ASP A 13 -13.60 13.53 24.74
N THR A 14 -14.57 14.28 24.22
CA THR A 14 -14.78 15.69 24.58
C THR A 14 -15.11 15.86 26.07
N ALA A 15 -15.79 14.89 26.69
CA ALA A 15 -16.13 14.95 28.12
C ALA A 15 -14.87 14.87 28.99
N THR A 16 -13.95 13.96 28.66
CA THR A 16 -12.66 13.78 29.32
C THR A 16 -11.80 15.02 29.14
N LEU A 17 -11.69 15.56 27.92
CA LEU A 17 -10.93 16.78 27.65
C LEU A 17 -11.49 18.00 28.40
N ASN A 18 -12.82 18.12 28.52
CA ASN A 18 -13.45 19.18 29.32
C ASN A 18 -13.18 19.01 30.82
N LEU A 19 -13.15 17.79 31.33
CA LEU A 19 -12.76 17.54 32.71
C LEU A 19 -11.31 17.96 32.97
N LEU A 20 -10.39 17.57 32.08
CA LEU A 20 -8.98 17.97 32.17
C LEU A 20 -8.81 19.49 32.12
N ARG A 21 -9.55 20.15 31.22
CA ARG A 21 -9.61 21.62 31.16
C ARG A 21 -9.96 22.22 32.51
N ASN A 22 -11.07 21.79 33.10
CA ASN A 22 -11.55 22.32 34.38
C ASN A 22 -10.55 22.08 35.52
N LEU A 23 -9.89 20.91 35.52
CA LEU A 23 -8.86 20.59 36.50
C LEU A 23 -7.62 21.49 36.34
N MET A 24 -7.23 21.82 35.12
CA MET A 24 -6.02 22.60 34.82
C MET A 24 -6.20 24.13 34.94
N THR A 25 -7.44 24.62 34.93
CA THR A 25 -7.76 26.05 35.06
C THR A 25 -8.25 26.45 36.45
N ASP A 26 -8.54 25.48 37.33
CA ASP A 26 -8.94 25.73 38.72
C ASP A 26 -7.77 26.32 39.54
N PRO A 27 -7.89 27.55 40.10
CA PRO A 27 -6.84 28.15 40.90
C PRO A 27 -6.51 27.36 42.19
N GLU A 28 -7.43 26.53 42.69
CA GLU A 28 -7.21 25.71 43.90
C GLU A 28 -6.52 24.37 43.60
N SER A 29 -6.38 23.98 42.33
CA SER A 29 -5.83 22.68 41.91
C SER A 29 -4.29 22.64 41.76
N GLY A 30 -3.57 23.58 42.39
CA GLY A 30 -2.10 23.76 42.31
C GLY A 30 -1.22 22.62 42.85
N HIS A 31 -1.78 21.43 43.02
CA HIS A 31 -1.09 20.22 43.47
C HIS A 31 -1.21 19.07 42.49
N ILE A 32 -1.58 19.31 41.22
CA ILE A 32 -1.70 18.27 40.18
C ILE A 32 -0.69 18.55 39.07
N LEU A 33 0.08 17.53 38.68
CA LEU A 33 0.89 17.50 37.47
C LEU A 33 0.29 16.47 36.51
N ILE A 34 -0.07 16.91 35.31
CA ILE A 34 -0.59 16.05 34.24
C ILE A 34 0.47 15.95 33.15
N VAL A 35 0.84 14.74 32.77
CA VAL A 35 1.71 14.45 31.63
C VAL A 35 0.90 13.67 30.62
N GLY A 36 0.78 14.22 29.42
CA GLY A 36 0.06 13.63 28.31
C GLY A 36 0.98 13.15 27.22
N ALA A 37 0.78 11.93 26.72
CA ALA A 37 1.36 11.46 25.47
C ALA A 37 0.29 11.46 24.38
N TYR A 38 0.65 11.97 23.20
CA TYR A 38 -0.19 11.89 22.01
C TYR A 38 0.65 11.87 20.74
N ARG A 39 0.00 11.50 19.63
CA ARG A 39 0.60 11.46 18.29
C ARG A 39 0.31 12.75 17.54
N ASP A 40 1.37 13.47 17.17
CA ASP A 40 1.27 14.79 16.52
C ASP A 40 0.68 14.72 15.10
N ASN A 41 0.84 13.59 14.42
CA ASN A 41 0.24 13.32 13.10
C ASN A 41 -1.28 13.02 13.16
N GLU A 42 -1.85 12.75 14.34
CA GLU A 42 -3.28 12.46 14.54
C GLU A 42 -4.04 13.64 15.18
N VAL A 43 -3.36 14.76 15.45
CA VAL A 43 -3.92 15.96 16.11
C VAL A 43 -3.72 17.18 15.21
N ASN A 44 -4.72 17.48 14.38
CA ASN A 44 -4.72 18.66 13.51
C ASN A 44 -5.26 19.92 14.25
N GLN A 45 -5.25 21.08 13.59
CA GLN A 45 -5.69 22.36 14.19
C GLN A 45 -7.16 22.40 14.62
N VAL A 46 -8.02 21.52 14.12
CA VAL A 46 -9.44 21.44 14.50
C VAL A 46 -9.71 20.32 15.51
N HIS A 47 -8.69 19.57 15.91
CA HIS A 47 -8.82 18.47 16.85
C HIS A 47 -9.18 18.97 18.27
N PRO A 48 -10.09 18.31 19.01
CA PRO A 48 -10.48 18.73 20.37
C PRO A 48 -9.31 18.92 21.35
N LEU A 49 -8.28 18.07 21.23
CA LEU A 49 -7.05 18.20 22.02
C LEU A 49 -6.22 19.43 21.62
N ALA A 50 -6.16 19.79 20.34
CA ALA A 50 -5.48 21.00 19.88
C ALA A 50 -6.18 22.26 20.39
N LEU A 51 -7.52 22.28 20.33
CA LEU A 51 -8.33 23.36 20.90
C LEU A 51 -8.13 23.49 22.42
N LEU A 52 -7.98 22.37 23.12
CA LEU A 52 -7.64 22.38 24.55
C LEU A 52 -6.27 23.04 24.79
N PHE A 53 -5.24 22.71 24.00
CA PHE A 53 -3.92 23.34 24.14
C PHE A 53 -3.94 24.83 23.83
N ASP A 54 -4.64 25.27 22.79
CA ASP A 54 -4.80 26.70 22.45
C ASP A 54 -5.49 27.47 23.58
N ASP A 55 -6.54 26.90 24.16
CA ASP A 55 -7.28 27.50 25.28
C ASP A 55 -6.45 27.54 26.57
N LEU A 56 -5.61 26.53 26.83
CA LEU A 56 -4.73 26.51 28.00
C LEU A 56 -3.54 27.47 27.85
N ASN A 57 -2.96 27.58 26.66
CA ASN A 57 -1.86 28.51 26.36
C ASN A 57 -2.28 29.99 26.48
N THR A 58 -3.56 30.29 26.26
CA THR A 58 -4.12 31.64 26.45
C THR A 58 -4.45 31.95 27.91
N SER A 59 -4.55 30.92 28.77
CA SER A 59 -5.13 31.01 30.12
C SER A 59 -4.12 30.70 31.24
N THR A 60 -3.03 31.46 31.37
CA THR A 60 -2.09 31.48 32.55
C THR A 60 -1.46 30.16 33.05
N SER A 61 -1.84 28.99 32.56
CA SER A 61 -1.28 27.69 32.91
C SER A 61 -0.20 27.32 31.88
N ALA A 62 1.04 27.13 32.34
CA ALA A 62 2.15 26.77 31.47
C ALA A 62 1.98 25.32 30.97
N VAL A 63 1.45 25.14 29.76
CA VAL A 63 1.52 23.87 29.03
C VAL A 63 2.87 23.81 28.34
N GLU A 64 3.65 22.77 28.63
CA GLU A 64 4.91 22.50 27.96
C GLU A 64 4.73 21.31 27.01
N GLU A 65 4.94 21.54 25.72
CA GLU A 65 4.91 20.48 24.71
C GLU A 65 6.33 20.00 24.41
N ILE A 66 6.57 18.69 24.58
CA ILE A 66 7.85 18.05 24.28
C ILE A 66 7.68 17.22 23.01
N LYS A 67 8.17 17.75 21.88
CA LYS A 67 8.15 17.01 20.60
C LYS A 67 9.30 16.00 20.55
N LEU A 68 8.96 14.71 20.59
CA LEU A 68 9.94 13.63 20.45
C LEU A 68 10.44 13.52 19.01
N GLN A 69 11.75 13.42 18.84
CA GLN A 69 12.40 13.14 17.55
C GLN A 69 12.88 11.69 17.52
N PRO A 70 13.12 11.11 16.34
CA PRO A 70 13.85 9.85 16.23
C PRO A 70 15.17 9.90 17.00
N LEU A 71 15.59 8.77 17.57
CA LEU A 71 16.87 8.64 18.27
C LEU A 71 17.99 9.05 17.34
N LYS A 72 19.01 9.75 17.86
CA LYS A 72 20.23 9.98 17.09
C LYS A 72 21.07 8.71 17.09
N ILE A 73 22.02 8.60 16.16
CA ILE A 73 22.91 7.44 16.10
C ILE A 73 23.67 7.20 17.42
N LYS A 74 24.01 8.29 18.12
CA LYS A 74 24.62 8.23 19.46
C LYS A 74 23.69 7.58 20.50
N ASP A 75 22.40 7.88 20.45
CA ASP A 75 21.41 7.31 21.37
C ASP A 75 21.14 5.85 21.04
N VAL A 76 21.10 5.49 19.75
CA VAL A 76 21.03 4.09 19.30
C VAL A 76 22.28 3.30 19.70
N TYR A 77 23.47 3.92 19.63
CA TYR A 77 24.71 3.32 20.14
C TYR A 77 24.58 2.98 21.63
N ARG A 78 24.17 3.94 22.45
CA ARG A 78 24.00 3.74 23.90
C ARG A 78 22.99 2.66 24.22
N LEU A 79 21.83 2.69 23.55
CA LEU A 79 20.79 1.66 23.71
C LEU A 79 21.33 0.26 23.41
N LEU A 80 22.09 0.10 22.31
CA LEU A 80 22.69 -1.17 21.92
C LEU A 80 23.83 -1.58 22.85
N ALA A 81 24.66 -0.64 23.30
CA ALA A 81 25.74 -0.89 24.24
C ALA A 81 25.21 -1.45 25.56
N ASP A 82 24.12 -0.87 26.08
CA ASP A 82 23.46 -1.34 27.31
C ASP A 82 22.76 -2.69 27.10
N THR A 83 22.12 -2.90 25.93
CA THR A 83 21.35 -4.12 25.65
C THR A 83 22.24 -5.32 25.35
N LEU A 84 23.33 -5.11 24.61
CA LEU A 84 24.25 -6.16 24.13
C LEU A 84 25.58 -6.17 24.90
N PHE A 85 25.68 -5.41 25.99
CA PHE A 85 26.86 -5.31 26.85
C PHE A 85 28.14 -5.05 26.06
N PHE A 86 28.16 -3.97 25.27
CA PHE A 86 29.38 -3.58 24.56
C PHE A 86 30.50 -3.28 25.55
N PRO A 87 31.77 -3.54 25.18
CA PRO A 87 32.91 -3.15 26.00
C PRO A 87 32.89 -1.66 26.33
N GLU A 88 33.31 -1.30 27.55
CA GLU A 88 33.39 0.09 27.98
C GLU A 88 34.19 0.93 26.99
N CYS A 89 33.67 2.11 26.70
CA CYS A 89 34.21 3.03 25.72
C CYS A 89 34.15 4.45 26.27
N PRO A 90 35.27 5.20 26.28
CA PRO A 90 35.24 6.62 26.65
C PRO A 90 34.27 7.41 25.78
N GLU A 91 33.56 8.34 26.39
CA GLU A 91 32.54 9.15 25.72
C GLU A 91 33.14 9.96 24.55
N GLU A 92 34.38 10.44 24.71
CA GLU A 92 35.08 11.21 23.67
C GLU A 92 35.32 10.39 22.40
N ARG A 93 35.50 9.06 22.53
CA ARG A 93 35.67 8.16 21.37
C ARG A 93 34.35 7.93 20.65
N ILE A 94 33.24 7.87 21.38
CA ILE A 94 31.90 7.79 20.79
C ILE A 94 31.61 9.08 20.04
N ASP A 95 31.86 10.24 20.66
CA ASP A 95 31.62 11.55 20.05
C ASP A 95 32.43 11.76 18.78
N SER A 96 33.72 11.41 18.79
CA SER A 96 34.56 11.49 17.59
C SER A 96 34.02 10.62 16.45
N TRP A 97 33.56 9.40 16.74
CA TRP A 97 32.97 8.54 15.72
C TRP A 97 31.63 9.07 15.19
N VAL A 98 30.78 9.64 16.05
CA VAL A 98 29.51 10.25 15.63
C VAL A 98 29.75 11.44 14.71
N GLU A 99 30.75 12.28 15.01
CA GLU A 99 31.14 13.40 14.14
C GLU A 99 31.64 12.91 12.78
N GLU A 100 32.53 11.90 12.76
CA GLU A 100 33.02 11.26 11.53
C GLU A 100 31.86 10.67 10.72
N TYR A 101 30.92 9.98 11.38
CA TYR A 101 29.74 9.38 10.75
C TYR A 101 28.85 10.43 10.07
N ILE A 102 28.59 11.56 10.76
CA ILE A 102 27.76 12.65 10.23
C ILE A 102 28.45 13.33 9.05
N GLN A 103 29.76 13.60 9.15
CA GLN A 103 30.53 14.24 8.08
C GLN A 103 30.56 13.39 6.81
N ALA A 104 30.76 12.08 6.93
CA ALA A 104 30.79 11.15 5.81
C ALA A 104 29.46 11.05 5.04
N ARG A 105 28.34 11.49 5.66
CA ARG A 105 26.98 11.37 5.12
C ARG A 105 26.30 12.73 4.89
N SER A 106 27.06 13.83 4.92
CA SER A 106 26.57 15.17 4.59
C SER A 106 26.47 15.38 3.07
N PRO A 107 25.39 15.98 2.53
CA PRO A 107 25.13 16.12 1.09
C PRO A 107 26.18 16.95 0.31
N GLN A 108 27.18 17.53 0.96
CA GLN A 108 28.33 18.17 0.29
C GLN A 108 29.37 17.17 -0.25
N ALA A 109 29.25 15.87 0.09
CA ALA A 109 30.15 14.82 -0.42
C ALA A 109 29.71 14.22 -1.78
N ASP A 110 28.51 14.56 -2.28
CA ASP A 110 27.89 13.98 -3.47
C ASP A 110 28.35 14.62 -4.79
N SER A 111 29.65 14.53 -5.07
CA SER A 111 30.13 14.55 -6.45
C SER A 111 30.97 13.31 -6.73
N LYS A 112 30.30 12.14 -6.73
CA LYS A 112 30.60 11.00 -7.61
C LYS A 112 29.62 9.86 -7.35
N GLU A 113 28.73 9.65 -8.32
CA GLU A 113 27.96 8.41 -8.50
C GLU A 113 28.91 7.21 -8.48
N ASN A 114 28.84 6.40 -7.43
CA ASN A 114 29.23 4.99 -7.51
C ASN A 114 28.53 4.18 -6.40
N PRO A 115 27.55 3.32 -6.72
CA PRO A 115 26.88 2.45 -5.76
C PRO A 115 27.83 1.45 -5.07
N ASP A 116 29.04 1.25 -5.60
CA ASP A 116 30.10 0.39 -5.03
C ASP A 116 31.23 1.17 -4.31
N ALA A 117 31.13 2.50 -4.15
CA ALA A 117 32.13 3.27 -3.39
C ALA A 117 32.10 2.98 -1.88
N PHE A 118 31.02 2.38 -1.38
CA PHE A 118 30.80 2.13 0.05
C PHE A 118 31.74 1.10 0.66
N GLY A 119 32.35 0.21 -0.15
CA GLY A 119 33.41 -0.71 0.33
C GLY A 119 34.81 -0.09 0.37
N LYS A 120 35.00 1.14 -0.13
CA LYS A 120 36.31 1.81 -0.22
C LYS A 120 36.45 3.05 0.67
N ALA A 121 35.37 3.51 1.30
CA ALA A 121 35.45 4.54 2.33
C ALA A 121 36.04 4.03 3.67
N GLU A 122 36.15 2.71 3.86
CA GLU A 122 36.71 2.07 5.08
C GLU A 122 38.25 2.19 5.22
N GLN A 123 38.99 2.71 4.22
CA GLN A 123 40.46 2.62 4.22
C GLN A 123 41.23 3.95 4.36
N GLY A 124 40.59 5.06 4.72
CA GLY A 124 41.38 6.28 4.89
C GLY A 124 40.67 7.46 5.50
N MET A 125 40.39 7.41 6.82
CA MET A 125 40.48 8.55 7.76
C MET A 125 39.89 8.16 9.13
N HIS A 126 40.53 7.23 9.85
CA HIS A 126 40.27 7.09 11.29
C HIS A 126 41.42 7.76 12.03
N ARG A 127 41.17 8.94 12.61
CA ARG A 127 42.13 9.55 13.55
C ARG A 127 42.08 8.85 14.93
N LEU A 128 41.02 8.07 15.19
CA LEU A 128 40.81 7.25 16.38
C LEU A 128 40.15 5.91 16.00
N GLU A 129 40.43 4.85 16.77
CA GLU A 129 39.75 3.55 16.62
C GLU A 129 38.24 3.71 16.91
N PRO A 130 37.33 3.19 16.06
CA PRO A 130 35.90 3.37 16.27
C PRO A 130 35.42 2.59 17.51
N PRO A 131 34.30 3.01 18.12
CA PRO A 131 33.81 2.38 19.33
C PRO A 131 33.34 0.93 19.07
N PRO A 132 33.38 0.04 20.09
CA PRO A 132 32.92 -1.35 19.95
C PRO A 132 31.49 -1.41 19.45
N GLY A 133 31.22 -2.29 18.49
CA GLY A 133 29.87 -2.47 17.93
C GLY A 133 29.39 -1.36 16.98
N HIS A 134 30.23 -0.37 16.65
CA HIS A 134 29.84 0.73 15.75
C HIS A 134 29.21 0.24 14.43
N GLU A 135 29.80 -0.77 13.77
CA GLU A 135 29.26 -1.29 12.50
C GLU A 135 27.83 -1.83 12.62
N LEU A 136 27.53 -2.51 13.72
CA LEU A 136 26.17 -3.00 13.99
C LEU A 136 25.22 -1.81 14.20
N VAL A 137 25.64 -0.82 14.98
CA VAL A 137 24.86 0.41 15.22
C VAL A 137 24.59 1.16 13.93
N GLU A 138 25.59 1.30 13.04
CA GLU A 138 25.40 1.95 11.74
C GLU A 138 24.37 1.25 10.87
N ILE A 139 24.39 -0.08 10.83
CA ILE A 139 23.43 -0.86 10.05
C ILE A 139 22.03 -0.70 10.63
N ILE A 140 21.88 -0.84 11.94
CA ILE A 140 20.59 -0.70 12.63
C ILE A 140 20.05 0.70 12.44
N PHE A 141 20.86 1.73 12.68
CA PHE A 141 20.47 3.12 12.52
C PHE A 141 20.03 3.42 11.08
N LYS A 142 20.81 2.97 10.08
CA LYS A 142 20.47 3.16 8.67
C LYS A 142 19.16 2.49 8.27
N ARG A 143 18.82 1.34 8.87
CA ARG A 143 17.59 0.58 8.53
C ARG A 143 16.35 1.07 9.27
N THR A 144 16.53 1.74 10.40
CA THR A 144 15.44 2.12 11.32
C THR A 144 15.22 3.62 11.40
N GLU A 145 16.14 4.41 10.84
CA GLU A 145 16.17 5.88 10.89
C GLU A 145 16.06 6.42 12.33
N GLY A 146 16.54 5.65 13.30
CA GLY A 146 16.49 6.00 14.72
C GLY A 146 15.10 5.89 15.34
N ASN A 147 14.09 5.35 14.66
CA ASN A 147 12.80 5.09 15.28
C ASN A 147 12.97 4.03 16.40
N PRO A 148 12.71 4.38 17.69
CA PRO A 148 12.98 3.46 18.82
C PRO A 148 12.28 2.11 18.69
N PHE A 149 11.05 2.11 18.17
CA PHE A 149 10.28 0.89 17.95
C PHE A 149 10.95 0.01 16.87
N PHE A 150 11.33 0.59 15.73
CA PHE A 150 12.03 -0.17 14.69
C PHE A 150 13.42 -0.65 15.11
N VAL A 151 14.15 0.13 15.92
CA VAL A 151 15.42 -0.31 16.52
C VAL A 151 15.20 -1.58 17.36
N ALA A 152 14.25 -1.56 18.29
CA ALA A 152 13.98 -2.71 19.15
C ALA A 152 13.54 -3.94 18.34
N GLU A 153 12.64 -3.75 17.37
CA GLU A 153 12.07 -4.85 16.59
C GLU A 153 13.11 -5.47 15.64
N TYR A 154 13.98 -4.64 15.07
CA TYR A 154 15.05 -5.10 14.20
C TYR A 154 16.08 -5.94 14.99
N ILE A 155 16.43 -5.54 16.22
CA ILE A 155 17.30 -6.32 17.11
C ILE A 155 16.67 -7.68 17.45
N LYS A 156 15.37 -7.72 17.79
CA LYS A 156 14.66 -8.98 18.08
C LYS A 156 14.68 -9.93 16.89
N ASN A 157 14.47 -9.42 15.67
CA ASN A 157 14.52 -10.24 14.47
C ASN A 157 15.92 -10.83 14.23
N LEU A 158 16.97 -10.01 14.36
CA LEU A 158 18.34 -10.49 14.28
C LEU A 158 18.65 -11.58 15.33
N ALA A 159 18.12 -11.45 16.54
CA ALA A 159 18.27 -12.47 17.58
C ALA A 159 17.48 -13.76 17.26
N HIS A 160 16.24 -13.64 16.81
CA HIS A 160 15.39 -14.77 16.43
C HIS A 160 16.02 -15.62 15.31
N GLU A 161 16.75 -14.98 14.40
CA GLU A 161 17.40 -15.64 13.27
C GLU A 161 18.85 -16.04 13.57
N ASN A 162 19.27 -15.98 14.83
CA ASN A 162 20.60 -16.34 15.30
C ASN A 162 21.73 -15.53 14.64
N LEU A 163 21.45 -14.30 14.20
CA LEU A 163 22.45 -13.35 13.70
C LEU A 163 23.05 -12.49 14.81
N ILE A 164 22.34 -12.35 15.93
CA ILE A 164 22.87 -11.87 17.21
C ILE A 164 22.69 -13.01 18.21
N THR A 165 23.80 -13.52 18.74
CA THR A 165 23.80 -14.68 19.64
C THR A 165 24.67 -14.42 20.85
N PHE A 166 24.28 -14.94 22.02
CA PHE A 166 25.14 -14.91 23.19
C PHE A 166 26.15 -16.06 23.11
N SER A 167 27.45 -15.76 23.13
CA SER A 167 28.52 -16.75 23.21
C SER A 167 28.79 -17.11 24.68
N PRO A 168 28.48 -18.34 25.15
CA PRO A 168 28.74 -18.72 26.54
C PRO A 168 30.24 -18.82 26.86
N GLU A 169 31.05 -19.18 25.85
CA GLU A 169 32.51 -19.31 25.99
C GLU A 169 33.17 -17.95 26.19
N GLU A 170 32.78 -16.95 25.39
CA GLU A 170 33.33 -15.60 25.48
C GLU A 170 32.57 -14.70 26.47
N ARG A 171 31.42 -15.18 27.00
CA ARG A 171 30.49 -14.43 27.88
C ARG A 171 30.09 -13.07 27.33
N ARG A 172 29.92 -12.98 26.01
CA ARG A 172 29.53 -11.75 25.31
C ARG A 172 28.58 -12.05 24.17
N TRP A 173 27.85 -11.04 23.76
CA TRP A 173 27.09 -11.09 22.51
C TRP A 173 28.04 -11.05 21.32
N THR A 174 27.74 -11.87 20.33
CA THR A 174 28.40 -11.94 19.03
C THR A 174 27.37 -11.71 17.94
N TRP A 175 27.79 -11.14 16.82
CA TRP A 175 26.89 -10.82 15.71
C TRP A 175 27.55 -11.05 14.36
N ASP A 176 26.81 -11.63 13.42
CA ASP A 176 27.30 -11.95 12.08
C ASP A 176 27.09 -10.77 11.12
N LEU A 177 28.06 -9.84 11.12
CA LEU A 177 28.00 -8.65 10.27
C LEU A 177 27.90 -8.99 8.78
N LYS A 178 28.45 -10.11 8.33
CA LYS A 178 28.43 -10.49 6.92
C LYS A 178 27.00 -10.80 6.48
N ASN A 179 26.31 -11.67 7.22
CA ASN A 179 24.91 -12.02 6.93
C ASN A 179 23.96 -10.86 7.20
N ILE A 180 24.21 -10.04 8.22
CA ILE A 180 23.43 -8.82 8.48
C ILE A 180 23.55 -7.83 7.30
N ARG A 181 24.75 -7.60 6.76
CA ARG A 181 24.97 -6.69 5.61
C ARG A 181 24.33 -7.20 4.32
N MET A 182 24.35 -8.51 4.08
CA MET A 182 23.79 -9.12 2.85
C MET A 182 22.26 -9.05 2.78
N ARG A 183 21.57 -8.75 3.88
CA ARG A 183 20.13 -8.52 3.87
C ARG A 183 19.79 -7.22 3.16
N GLY A 184 18.92 -7.27 2.16
CA GLY A 184 18.45 -6.07 1.51
C GLY A 184 17.67 -5.20 2.50
N VAL A 185 17.90 -3.88 2.49
CA VAL A 185 17.12 -2.88 3.29
C VAL A 185 15.60 -2.98 3.00
N GLY A 186 15.23 -3.55 1.85
CA GLY A 186 13.85 -3.92 1.48
C GLY A 186 13.26 -5.00 2.38
N ASP A 187 13.99 -6.10 2.55
CA ASP A 187 13.49 -7.35 3.11
C ASP A 187 13.31 -7.27 4.63
N ASP A 188 14.16 -6.51 5.32
CA ASP A 188 14.08 -6.39 6.78
C ASP A 188 12.85 -5.61 7.24
N VAL A 189 12.57 -4.49 6.57
CA VAL A 189 11.38 -3.67 6.87
C VAL A 189 10.12 -4.46 6.54
N ILE A 190 10.10 -5.18 5.40
CA ILE A 190 8.95 -6.03 5.05
C ILE A 190 8.79 -7.14 6.09
N THR A 191 9.87 -7.81 6.51
CA THR A 191 9.81 -8.86 7.54
C THR A 191 9.31 -8.32 8.88
N MET A 192 9.77 -7.13 9.30
CA MET A 192 9.28 -6.46 10.51
C MET A 192 7.80 -6.09 10.41
N LEU A 193 7.37 -5.48 9.31
CA LEU A 193 5.96 -5.12 9.08
C LEU A 193 5.07 -6.37 9.00
N THR A 194 5.57 -7.43 8.39
CA THR A 194 4.89 -8.74 8.32
C THR A 194 4.71 -9.30 9.73
N GLY A 195 5.75 -9.25 10.57
CA GLY A 195 5.66 -9.65 11.99
C GLY A 195 4.60 -8.86 12.76
N GLN A 196 4.56 -7.52 12.58
CA GLN A 196 3.53 -6.68 13.22
C GLN A 196 2.12 -7.08 12.81
N ILE A 197 1.89 -7.28 11.50
CA ILE A 197 0.58 -7.69 10.98
C ILE A 197 0.20 -9.07 11.52
N GLN A 198 1.16 -9.99 11.68
CA GLN A 198 0.91 -11.33 12.23
C GLN A 198 0.47 -11.31 13.70
N VAL A 199 0.99 -10.36 14.50
CA VAL A 199 0.63 -10.22 15.93
C VAL A 199 -0.77 -9.61 16.13
N LEU A 200 -1.34 -8.95 15.11
CA LEU A 200 -2.70 -8.40 15.18
C LEU A 200 -3.75 -9.49 15.47
N PRO A 201 -4.86 -9.12 16.13
CA PRO A 201 -6.03 -9.98 16.26
C PRO A 201 -6.47 -10.54 14.90
N SER A 202 -6.94 -11.79 14.87
CA SER A 202 -7.19 -12.49 13.60
C SER A 202 -8.20 -11.77 12.69
N ASP A 203 -9.21 -11.12 13.25
CA ASP A 203 -10.19 -10.35 12.48
C ASP A 203 -9.61 -9.03 11.94
N THR A 204 -8.80 -8.31 12.74
CA THR A 204 -8.04 -7.12 12.29
C THR A 204 -7.09 -7.48 11.17
N ARG A 205 -6.32 -8.56 11.32
CA ARG A 205 -5.40 -9.05 10.29
C ARG A 205 -6.16 -9.36 9.01
N ARG A 206 -7.29 -10.05 9.08
CA ARG A 206 -8.16 -10.30 7.92
C ARG A 206 -8.63 -8.99 7.27
N ALA A 207 -9.09 -8.02 8.06
CA ALA A 207 -9.53 -6.72 7.56
C ALA A 207 -8.40 -5.98 6.82
N ILE A 208 -7.19 -5.96 7.37
CA ILE A 208 -6.01 -5.34 6.76
C ILE A 208 -5.58 -6.05 5.48
N CYS A 209 -5.62 -7.39 5.44
CA CYS A 209 -5.35 -8.14 4.22
C CYS A 209 -6.38 -7.80 3.12
N HIS A 210 -7.68 -7.74 3.42
CA HIS A 210 -8.69 -7.31 2.44
C HIS A 210 -8.52 -5.85 2.01
N ALA A 211 -8.16 -4.96 2.94
CA ALA A 211 -7.86 -3.56 2.64
C ALA A 211 -6.66 -3.42 1.69
N SER A 212 -5.64 -4.28 1.83
CA SER A 212 -4.48 -4.30 0.93
C SER A 212 -4.86 -4.55 -0.53
N GLY A 213 -5.94 -5.31 -0.77
CA GLY A 213 -6.50 -5.56 -2.09
C GLY A 213 -7.25 -4.35 -2.67
N LEU A 214 -7.85 -3.50 -1.83
CA LEU A 214 -8.54 -2.27 -2.26
C LEU A 214 -7.58 -1.15 -2.68
N GLY A 215 -6.32 -1.22 -2.23
CA GLY A 215 -5.24 -0.31 -2.60
C GLY A 215 -4.56 0.34 -1.39
N GLY A 216 -3.56 1.19 -1.65
CA GLY A 216 -2.83 1.94 -0.61
C GLY A 216 -3.72 2.92 0.17
N ARG A 217 -4.85 3.29 -0.42
CA ARG A 217 -5.93 4.09 0.20
C ARG A 217 -7.25 3.37 0.01
N PHE A 218 -8.06 3.33 1.06
CA PHE A 218 -9.36 2.67 1.02
C PHE A 218 -10.41 3.40 1.87
N SER A 219 -11.68 3.28 1.47
CA SER A 219 -12.82 3.82 2.21
C SER A 219 -13.34 2.79 3.21
N LEU A 220 -13.77 3.25 4.39
CA LEU A 220 -14.43 2.41 5.39
C LEU A 220 -15.67 1.71 4.80
N ARG A 221 -16.51 2.46 4.06
CA ARG A 221 -17.69 1.90 3.36
C ARG A 221 -17.30 0.75 2.45
N MET A 222 -16.23 0.91 1.66
CA MET A 222 -15.80 -0.12 0.71
C MET A 222 -15.30 -1.38 1.41
N LEU A 223 -14.48 -1.23 2.46
CA LEU A 223 -14.01 -2.38 3.22
C LEU A 223 -15.17 -3.08 3.96
N ALA A 224 -16.13 -2.32 4.49
CA ALA A 224 -17.32 -2.85 5.12
C ALA A 224 -18.17 -3.71 4.18
N LEU A 225 -18.37 -3.25 2.94
CA LEU A 225 -19.03 -4.05 1.91
C LEU A 225 -18.27 -5.35 1.65
N VAL A 226 -16.96 -5.28 1.40
CA VAL A 226 -16.12 -6.45 1.11
C VAL A 226 -16.16 -7.47 2.26
N LEU A 227 -16.08 -7.01 3.50
CA LEU A 227 -16.12 -7.88 4.68
C LEU A 227 -17.53 -8.37 5.02
N ASP A 228 -18.56 -7.87 4.33
CA ASP A 228 -19.98 -8.11 4.61
C ASP A 228 -20.31 -7.84 6.10
N GLN A 229 -19.87 -6.67 6.58
CA GLN A 229 -20.04 -6.25 7.96
C GLN A 229 -20.46 -4.78 8.04
N PRO A 230 -21.17 -4.38 9.11
CA PRO A 230 -21.48 -2.96 9.34
C PRO A 230 -20.21 -2.12 9.47
N ALA A 231 -20.24 -0.90 8.94
CA ALA A 231 -19.08 0.00 8.94
C ALA A 231 -18.52 0.30 10.34
N HIS A 232 -19.37 0.42 11.35
CA HIS A 232 -18.91 0.63 12.74
C HIS A 232 -18.14 -0.56 13.27
N THR A 233 -18.61 -1.79 13.01
CA THR A 233 -17.88 -3.01 13.38
C THR A 233 -16.52 -3.07 12.69
N VAL A 234 -16.45 -2.69 11.41
CA VAL A 234 -15.17 -2.65 10.69
C VAL A 234 -14.25 -1.55 11.23
N ALA A 235 -14.78 -0.41 11.65
CA ALA A 235 -13.99 0.62 12.31
C ALA A 235 -13.35 0.10 13.61
N ASP A 236 -14.13 -0.60 14.45
CA ASP A 236 -13.64 -1.25 15.67
C ASP A 236 -12.56 -2.30 15.34
N LEU A 237 -12.76 -3.10 14.28
CA LEU A 237 -11.78 -4.09 13.84
C LEU A 237 -10.46 -3.48 13.36
N LEU A 238 -10.46 -2.24 12.87
CA LEU A 238 -9.26 -1.54 12.40
C LEU A 238 -8.49 -0.85 13.52
N GLU A 239 -9.08 -0.69 14.71
CA GLU A 239 -8.45 0.00 15.84
C GLU A 239 -7.08 -0.57 16.22
N PRO A 240 -6.87 -1.90 16.33
CA PRO A 240 -5.54 -2.43 16.65
C PRO A 240 -4.50 -2.12 15.56
N ALA A 241 -4.90 -1.99 14.30
CA ALA A 241 -3.98 -1.64 13.21
C ALA A 241 -3.64 -0.13 13.20
N LEU A 242 -4.56 0.72 13.65
CA LEU A 242 -4.32 2.15 13.91
C LEU A 242 -3.36 2.34 15.09
N GLN A 243 -3.59 1.61 16.18
CA GLN A 243 -2.71 1.59 17.35
C GLN A 243 -1.31 1.07 17.00
N ALA A 244 -1.21 0.05 16.14
CA ALA A 244 0.07 -0.45 15.63
C ALA A 244 0.75 0.47 14.60
N GLY A 245 0.10 1.56 14.17
CA GLY A 245 0.68 2.51 13.20
C GLY A 245 0.79 1.97 11.78
N LEU A 246 0.02 0.93 11.43
CA LEU A 246 0.07 0.30 10.10
C LEU A 246 -0.77 1.08 9.07
N ILE A 247 -1.84 1.70 9.55
CA ILE A 247 -2.74 2.55 8.78
C ILE A 247 -3.00 3.86 9.53
N THR A 248 -3.43 4.89 8.80
CA THR A 248 -3.79 6.20 9.34
C THR A 248 -5.10 6.67 8.69
N PRO A 249 -6.00 7.31 9.44
CA PRO A 249 -7.19 7.94 8.88
C PRO A 249 -6.81 9.29 8.24
N ARG A 250 -7.56 9.71 7.21
CA ARG A 250 -7.30 10.98 6.50
C ARG A 250 -7.89 12.21 7.21
N ASP A 251 -8.97 12.01 7.95
CA ASP A 251 -9.68 13.04 8.69
C ASP A 251 -10.22 12.47 9.99
N ASP A 252 -10.74 13.33 10.88
CA ASP A 252 -11.28 12.93 12.19
C ASP A 252 -12.67 12.26 12.10
N ALA A 253 -13.29 12.16 10.92
CA ALA A 253 -14.64 11.61 10.80
C ALA A 253 -14.72 10.15 11.25
N TYR A 254 -13.60 9.42 11.19
CA TYR A 254 -13.48 8.05 11.66
C TYR A 254 -13.78 7.89 13.16
N LYS A 255 -13.52 8.93 13.98
CA LYS A 255 -13.76 8.92 15.44
C LYS A 255 -15.25 8.94 15.79
N TYR A 256 -16.09 9.40 14.85
CA TYR A 256 -17.53 9.58 15.07
C TYR A 256 -18.36 8.48 14.41
N ILE A 257 -17.73 7.38 13.99
CA ILE A 257 -18.44 6.25 13.43
C ILE A 257 -19.16 5.50 14.54
N THR A 258 -20.48 5.44 14.41
CA THR A 258 -21.36 4.72 15.34
C THR A 258 -22.26 3.77 14.58
N ARG A 259 -22.99 2.92 15.30
CA ARG A 259 -24.02 2.04 14.71
C ARG A 259 -25.14 2.78 13.95
N PHE A 260 -25.25 4.10 14.10
CA PHE A 260 -26.25 4.94 13.43
C PHE A 260 -25.68 5.77 12.28
N SER A 261 -24.37 5.67 12.01
CA SER A 261 -23.75 6.40 10.91
C SER A 261 -24.28 5.90 9.56
N ASP A 262 -24.63 6.83 8.68
CA ASP A 262 -25.15 6.51 7.36
C ASP A 262 -24.04 6.20 6.34
N GLN A 263 -24.46 5.82 5.13
CA GLN A 263 -23.53 5.49 4.04
C GLN A 263 -22.71 6.69 3.57
N GLU A 264 -23.25 7.90 3.67
CA GLU A 264 -22.53 9.10 3.27
C GLU A 264 -21.39 9.41 4.24
N THR A 265 -21.66 9.34 5.55
CA THR A 265 -20.67 9.54 6.61
C THR A 265 -19.56 8.49 6.52
N THR A 266 -19.92 7.21 6.40
CA THR A 266 -18.95 6.10 6.30
C THR A 266 -18.19 6.09 4.98
N GLY A 267 -18.77 6.65 3.91
CA GLY A 267 -18.11 6.84 2.61
C GLY A 267 -17.01 7.91 2.64
N ARG A 268 -17.16 8.94 3.48
CA ARG A 268 -16.16 10.01 3.67
C ARG A 268 -14.95 9.54 4.46
N VAL A 269 -15.12 8.57 5.37
CA VAL A 269 -14.01 7.99 6.13
C VAL A 269 -13.07 7.22 5.21
N GLN A 270 -11.83 7.71 5.13
CA GLN A 270 -10.76 7.12 4.35
C GLN A 270 -9.57 6.81 5.23
N TYR A 271 -8.96 5.66 4.98
CA TYR A 271 -7.70 5.25 5.57
C TYR A 271 -6.62 5.15 4.48
N THR A 272 -5.39 5.36 4.88
CA THR A 272 -4.20 5.10 4.07
C THR A 272 -3.27 4.18 4.84
N PHE A 273 -2.61 3.26 4.14
CA PHE A 273 -1.43 2.62 4.71
C PHE A 273 -0.37 3.68 4.95
N ILE A 274 0.33 3.61 6.08
CA ILE A 274 1.36 4.59 6.41
C ILE A 274 2.53 4.55 5.40
N HIS A 275 2.74 3.38 4.79
CA HIS A 275 3.72 3.15 3.73
C HIS A 275 3.24 2.05 2.78
N ASP A 276 3.58 2.15 1.49
CA ASP A 276 3.24 1.14 0.46
C ASP A 276 3.74 -0.27 0.82
N ARG A 277 4.85 -0.34 1.56
CA ARG A 277 5.42 -1.60 2.08
C ARG A 277 4.50 -2.31 3.09
N VAL A 278 3.70 -1.57 3.85
CA VAL A 278 2.72 -2.18 4.77
C VAL A 278 1.62 -2.85 3.98
N GLN A 279 1.15 -2.18 2.92
CA GLN A 279 0.16 -2.76 2.01
C GLN A 279 0.70 -4.05 1.38
N HIS A 280 1.93 -4.03 0.84
CA HIS A 280 2.54 -5.22 0.26
C HIS A 280 2.74 -6.34 1.28
N ALA A 281 3.25 -6.04 2.47
CA ALA A 281 3.40 -7.04 3.54
C ALA A 281 2.04 -7.67 3.91
N ALA A 282 0.97 -6.87 4.00
CA ALA A 282 -0.38 -7.39 4.24
C ALA A 282 -0.91 -8.26 3.10
N TYR A 283 -0.60 -7.91 1.85
CA TYR A 283 -1.01 -8.66 0.67
C TYR A 283 -0.26 -9.98 0.51
N ASP A 284 1.05 -9.98 0.77
CA ASP A 284 1.93 -11.14 0.62
C ASP A 284 1.82 -12.15 1.77
N LEU A 285 1.17 -11.77 2.87
CA LEU A 285 0.78 -12.71 3.93
C LEU A 285 -0.24 -13.76 3.47
N LEU A 286 -0.96 -13.49 2.38
CA LEU A 286 -1.95 -14.40 1.83
C LEU A 286 -1.28 -15.35 0.83
N ASP A 287 -1.57 -16.65 0.93
CA ASP A 287 -1.20 -17.61 -0.12
C ASP A 287 -1.99 -17.33 -1.42
N ASP A 288 -1.54 -17.89 -2.54
CA ASP A 288 -2.13 -17.62 -3.87
C ASP A 288 -3.63 -17.90 -3.90
N LYS A 289 -4.07 -18.99 -3.28
CA LYS A 289 -5.48 -19.39 -3.22
C LYS A 289 -6.32 -18.40 -2.41
N THR A 290 -5.81 -17.93 -1.27
CA THR A 290 -6.51 -16.94 -0.44
C THR A 290 -6.53 -15.58 -1.12
N ARG A 291 -5.47 -15.22 -1.86
CA ARG A 291 -5.44 -14.00 -2.69
C ARG A 291 -6.52 -14.03 -3.78
N GLU A 292 -6.65 -15.14 -4.51
CA GLU A 292 -7.71 -15.31 -5.51
C GLU A 292 -9.10 -15.20 -4.89
N GLN A 293 -9.35 -15.84 -3.74
CA GLN A 293 -10.63 -15.76 -3.02
C GLN A 293 -10.92 -14.34 -2.53
N MET A 294 -9.91 -13.64 -2.01
CA MET A 294 -10.03 -12.24 -1.62
C MET A 294 -10.42 -11.37 -2.81
N HIS A 295 -9.75 -11.54 -3.95
CA HIS A 295 -10.05 -10.80 -5.17
C HIS A 295 -11.45 -11.10 -5.70
N LEU A 296 -11.90 -12.35 -5.68
CA LEU A 296 -13.26 -12.75 -6.03
C LEU A 296 -14.28 -12.01 -5.15
N ARG A 297 -14.07 -12.08 -3.83
CA ARG A 297 -14.97 -11.46 -2.84
C ARG A 297 -15.07 -9.95 -3.02
N ILE A 298 -13.94 -9.27 -3.28
CA ILE A 298 -13.95 -7.84 -3.56
C ILE A 298 -14.79 -7.57 -4.83
N GLY A 299 -14.48 -8.25 -5.94
CA GLY A 299 -15.18 -8.03 -7.20
C GLY A 299 -16.69 -8.28 -7.12
N GLU A 300 -17.10 -9.42 -6.56
CA GLU A 300 -18.51 -9.79 -6.41
C GLU A 300 -19.24 -8.85 -5.42
N SER A 301 -18.61 -8.50 -4.30
CA SER A 301 -19.21 -7.59 -3.33
C SER A 301 -19.48 -6.20 -3.93
N LEU A 302 -18.56 -5.67 -4.74
CA LEU A 302 -18.74 -4.36 -5.37
C LEU A 302 -19.84 -4.40 -6.42
N LEU A 303 -19.97 -5.49 -7.19
CA LEU A 303 -21.07 -5.67 -8.14
C LEU A 303 -22.44 -5.82 -7.47
N ALA A 304 -22.49 -6.46 -6.30
CA ALA A 304 -23.75 -6.70 -5.61
C ALA A 304 -24.31 -5.46 -4.90
N HIS A 305 -23.44 -4.57 -4.41
CA HIS A 305 -23.85 -3.51 -3.48
C HIS A 305 -23.71 -2.08 -4.00
N LEU A 306 -22.89 -1.85 -5.03
CA LEU A 306 -22.78 -0.53 -5.64
C LEU A 306 -23.94 -0.29 -6.61
N SER A 307 -24.37 0.97 -6.73
CA SER A 307 -25.32 1.39 -7.76
C SER A 307 -24.72 1.22 -9.17
N HIS A 308 -25.57 1.15 -10.20
CA HIS A 308 -25.08 1.03 -11.59
C HIS A 308 -24.12 2.17 -11.99
N GLU A 309 -24.38 3.41 -11.53
CA GLU A 309 -23.50 4.54 -11.78
C GLU A 309 -22.12 4.36 -11.10
N GLU A 310 -22.10 3.97 -9.82
CA GLU A 310 -20.85 3.70 -9.10
C GLU A 310 -20.06 2.53 -9.70
N GLN A 311 -20.76 1.50 -10.19
CA GLN A 311 -20.17 0.36 -10.90
C GLN A 311 -19.52 0.81 -12.20
N ASP A 312 -20.22 1.61 -13.01
CA ASP A 312 -19.70 2.12 -14.27
C ASP A 312 -18.42 2.94 -14.05
N GLU A 313 -18.41 3.84 -13.07
CA GLU A 313 -17.23 4.60 -12.66
C GLU A 313 -16.03 3.72 -12.30
N ARG A 314 -16.28 2.59 -11.63
CA ARG A 314 -15.26 1.67 -11.09
C ARG A 314 -15.06 0.41 -11.93
N ILE A 315 -15.61 0.38 -13.15
CA ILE A 315 -15.65 -0.82 -13.98
C ILE A 315 -14.27 -1.47 -14.16
N ILE A 316 -13.22 -0.68 -14.37
CA ILE A 316 -11.84 -1.18 -14.51
C ILE A 316 -11.33 -1.83 -13.22
N ILE A 317 -11.60 -1.21 -12.07
CA ILE A 317 -11.17 -1.73 -10.76
C ILE A 317 -11.87 -3.06 -10.48
N ILE A 318 -13.20 -3.08 -10.59
CA ILE A 318 -14.03 -4.28 -10.39
C ILE A 318 -13.56 -5.42 -11.32
N THR A 319 -13.36 -5.11 -12.60
CA THR A 319 -12.92 -6.10 -13.60
C THR A 319 -11.53 -6.66 -13.26
N ASN A 320 -10.57 -5.82 -12.86
CA ASN A 320 -9.25 -6.28 -12.44
C ASN A 320 -9.30 -7.27 -11.27
N HIS A 321 -10.17 -7.02 -10.29
CA HIS A 321 -10.37 -7.96 -9.17
C HIS A 321 -10.90 -9.31 -9.67
N LEU A 322 -11.91 -9.32 -10.52
CA LEU A 322 -12.48 -10.57 -11.03
C LEU A 322 -11.53 -11.32 -11.96
N ILE A 323 -10.74 -10.62 -12.77
CA ILE A 323 -9.69 -11.22 -13.61
C ILE A 323 -8.66 -11.96 -12.74
N LYS A 324 -8.22 -11.35 -11.64
CA LYS A 324 -7.28 -11.99 -10.70
C LYS A 324 -7.86 -13.25 -10.05
N ALA A 325 -9.17 -13.40 -10.03
CA ALA A 325 -9.87 -14.57 -9.49
C ALA A 325 -10.48 -15.48 -10.56
N ARG A 326 -10.13 -15.30 -11.84
CA ARG A 326 -10.81 -15.96 -12.97
C ARG A 326 -10.79 -17.49 -12.89
N GLU A 327 -9.76 -18.08 -12.30
CA GLU A 327 -9.64 -19.53 -12.14
C GLU A 327 -10.72 -20.11 -11.19
N LEU A 328 -11.25 -19.29 -10.27
CA LEU A 328 -12.36 -19.65 -9.40
C LEU A 328 -13.74 -19.45 -10.06
N ILE A 329 -13.80 -18.68 -11.15
CA ILE A 329 -15.05 -18.36 -11.87
C ILE A 329 -15.33 -19.46 -12.90
N THR A 330 -15.97 -20.54 -12.45
CA THR A 330 -16.19 -21.74 -13.27
C THR A 330 -17.56 -21.79 -13.94
N GLU A 331 -18.58 -21.19 -13.33
CA GLU A 331 -19.96 -21.17 -13.82
C GLU A 331 -20.11 -20.33 -15.11
N ASN A 332 -20.80 -20.88 -16.12
CA ASN A 332 -20.95 -20.21 -17.43
C ASN A 332 -21.60 -18.82 -17.33
N GLU A 333 -22.58 -18.63 -16.45
CA GLU A 333 -23.22 -17.34 -16.24
C GLU A 333 -22.23 -16.30 -15.69
N LYS A 334 -21.42 -16.68 -14.69
CA LYS A 334 -20.40 -15.80 -14.12
C LYS A 334 -19.24 -15.54 -15.11
N LYS A 335 -18.87 -16.53 -15.92
CA LYS A 335 -17.89 -16.38 -17.01
C LYS A 335 -18.35 -15.40 -18.07
N LEU A 336 -19.60 -15.51 -18.51
CA LEU A 336 -20.22 -14.55 -19.42
C LEU A 336 -20.20 -13.16 -18.79
N LYS A 337 -20.56 -13.04 -17.50
CA LYS A 337 -20.54 -11.75 -16.81
C LYS A 337 -19.15 -11.14 -16.74
N LEU A 338 -18.11 -11.93 -16.42
CA LEU A 338 -16.72 -11.48 -16.48
C LEU A 338 -16.35 -11.00 -17.89
N SER A 339 -16.75 -11.74 -18.92
CA SER A 339 -16.53 -11.37 -20.31
C SER A 339 -17.15 -10.01 -20.66
N GLU A 340 -18.40 -9.77 -20.28
CA GLU A 340 -19.07 -8.47 -20.46
C GLU A 340 -18.34 -7.33 -19.75
N LEU A 341 -17.89 -7.55 -18.51
CA LEU A 341 -17.14 -6.57 -17.72
C LEU A 341 -15.79 -6.26 -18.38
N CYS A 342 -15.08 -7.28 -18.87
CA CYS A 342 -13.86 -7.14 -19.66
C CYS A 342 -14.08 -6.31 -20.94
N MET A 343 -15.18 -6.53 -21.65
CA MET A 343 -15.56 -5.70 -22.80
C MET A 343 -15.73 -4.23 -22.39
N ALA A 344 -16.52 -3.98 -21.34
CA ALA A 344 -16.77 -2.62 -20.84
C ALA A 344 -15.48 -1.92 -20.36
N ALA A 345 -14.62 -2.62 -19.60
CA ALA A 345 -13.34 -2.12 -19.14
C ALA A 345 -12.37 -1.86 -20.30
N GLY A 346 -12.33 -2.75 -21.30
CA GLY A 346 -11.53 -2.59 -22.51
C GLY A 346 -11.94 -1.35 -23.32
N LEU A 347 -13.25 -1.15 -23.52
CA LEU A 347 -13.77 0.05 -24.18
C LEU A 347 -13.47 1.34 -23.39
N ARG A 348 -13.54 1.30 -22.06
CA ARG A 348 -13.19 2.46 -21.21
C ARG A 348 -11.70 2.80 -21.32
N ALA A 349 -10.82 1.78 -21.26
CA ALA A 349 -9.38 1.95 -21.45
C ALA A 349 -9.05 2.50 -22.86
N LYS A 350 -9.70 1.97 -23.91
CA LYS A 350 -9.56 2.44 -25.29
C LYS A 350 -9.97 3.91 -25.43
N LYS A 351 -11.11 4.32 -24.86
CA LYS A 351 -11.55 5.74 -24.86
C LYS A 351 -10.54 6.67 -24.20
N SER A 352 -9.81 6.18 -23.19
CA SER A 352 -8.71 6.90 -22.54
C SER A 352 -7.36 6.73 -23.25
N THR A 353 -7.32 6.19 -24.46
CA THR A 353 -6.12 5.91 -25.27
C THR A 353 -5.11 4.94 -24.65
N ALA A 354 -5.52 4.20 -23.60
CA ALA A 354 -4.71 3.18 -22.96
C ALA A 354 -4.83 1.84 -23.71
N TYR A 355 -4.37 1.80 -24.96
CA TYR A 355 -4.59 0.66 -25.88
C TYR A 355 -4.01 -0.66 -25.38
N GLU A 356 -2.83 -0.65 -24.73
CA GLU A 356 -2.26 -1.88 -24.16
C GLU A 356 -3.15 -2.49 -23.06
N SER A 357 -3.70 -1.62 -22.20
CA SER A 357 -4.66 -2.06 -21.17
C SER A 357 -5.96 -2.53 -21.80
N ALA A 358 -6.45 -1.85 -22.84
CA ALA A 358 -7.64 -2.27 -23.58
C ALA A 358 -7.47 -3.67 -24.18
N VAL A 359 -6.36 -3.91 -24.88
CA VAL A 359 -6.02 -5.22 -25.45
C VAL A 359 -5.99 -6.31 -24.38
N ARG A 360 -5.39 -6.03 -23.22
CA ARG A 360 -5.35 -6.97 -22.08
C ARG A 360 -6.76 -7.36 -21.62
N PHE A 361 -7.64 -6.38 -21.37
CA PHE A 361 -9.01 -6.66 -20.96
C PHE A 361 -9.77 -7.43 -22.03
N LEU A 362 -9.68 -7.00 -23.29
CA LEU A 362 -10.42 -7.61 -24.39
C LEU A 362 -10.00 -9.07 -24.63
N HIS A 363 -8.70 -9.39 -24.55
CA HIS A 363 -8.23 -10.78 -24.66
C HIS A 363 -8.74 -11.65 -23.53
N ILE A 364 -8.59 -11.20 -22.28
CA ILE A 364 -9.06 -11.97 -21.13
C ILE A 364 -10.59 -12.16 -21.20
N GLY A 365 -11.32 -11.14 -21.64
CA GLY A 365 -12.77 -11.22 -21.87
C GLY A 365 -13.16 -12.23 -22.94
N LEU A 366 -12.45 -12.24 -24.08
CA LEU A 366 -12.64 -13.20 -25.16
C LEU A 366 -12.36 -14.64 -24.70
N GLU A 367 -11.26 -14.87 -23.97
CA GLU A 367 -10.91 -16.18 -23.40
C GLU A 367 -11.90 -16.65 -22.32
N SER A 368 -12.54 -15.70 -21.63
CA SER A 368 -13.54 -15.98 -20.60
C SER A 368 -14.94 -16.26 -21.16
N LEU A 369 -15.17 -16.13 -22.46
CA LEU A 369 -16.47 -16.47 -23.07
C LEU A 369 -16.80 -17.96 -22.83
N PRO A 370 -18.03 -18.29 -22.38
CA PRO A 370 -18.48 -19.66 -22.32
C PRO A 370 -18.33 -20.36 -23.67
N GLY A 371 -17.68 -21.53 -23.67
CA GLY A 371 -17.44 -22.30 -24.88
C GLY A 371 -16.35 -21.75 -25.81
N TYR A 372 -15.57 -20.74 -25.40
CA TYR A 372 -14.44 -20.24 -26.17
C TYR A 372 -13.49 -21.37 -26.59
N ARG A 373 -13.04 -21.31 -27.85
CA ARG A 373 -12.03 -22.20 -28.43
C ARG A 373 -10.99 -21.36 -29.15
N ALA A 374 -9.74 -21.81 -29.10
CA ALA A 374 -8.65 -21.15 -29.82
C ALA A 374 -8.90 -21.15 -31.35
N PRO A 375 -8.36 -20.17 -32.10
CA PRO A 375 -8.53 -20.08 -33.53
C PRO A 375 -8.04 -21.36 -34.25
N GLY A 376 -8.91 -22.03 -35.00
CA GLY A 376 -8.59 -23.25 -35.76
C GLY A 376 -9.73 -24.26 -35.87
N ASP A 377 -10.67 -24.24 -34.92
CA ASP A 377 -11.88 -25.06 -34.95
C ASP A 377 -13.05 -24.32 -35.65
N VAL A 378 -13.86 -25.02 -36.45
CA VAL A 378 -15.09 -24.47 -37.03
C VAL A 378 -16.09 -24.25 -35.89
N PHE A 379 -16.27 -23.00 -35.48
CA PHE A 379 -17.07 -22.64 -34.33
C PHE A 379 -17.98 -21.46 -34.66
N ILE A 380 -19.28 -21.64 -34.44
CA ILE A 380 -20.24 -20.53 -34.37
C ILE A 380 -20.44 -20.28 -32.87
N PRO A 381 -19.97 -19.14 -32.33
CA PRO A 381 -20.10 -18.88 -30.90
C PRO A 381 -21.56 -18.77 -30.46
N GLU A 382 -21.90 -19.37 -29.31
CA GLU A 382 -23.20 -19.17 -28.65
C GLU A 382 -23.44 -17.67 -28.37
N HIS A 383 -22.37 -16.97 -27.97
CA HIS A 383 -22.36 -15.53 -27.73
C HIS A 383 -21.76 -14.74 -28.90
N TYR A 384 -22.31 -14.96 -30.10
CA TYR A 384 -21.83 -14.38 -31.35
C TYR A 384 -21.59 -12.86 -31.30
N ASP A 385 -22.55 -12.10 -30.78
CA ASP A 385 -22.49 -10.63 -30.78
C ASP A 385 -21.31 -10.11 -29.94
N LEU A 386 -21.04 -10.77 -28.80
CA LEU A 386 -19.93 -10.39 -27.94
C LEU A 386 -18.59 -10.84 -28.53
N TRP A 387 -18.55 -12.04 -29.10
CA TRP A 387 -17.37 -12.58 -29.78
C TRP A 387 -16.91 -11.71 -30.96
N ILE A 388 -17.83 -11.33 -31.85
CA ILE A 388 -17.50 -10.49 -33.01
C ILE A 388 -17.08 -9.08 -32.57
N ALA A 389 -17.70 -8.56 -31.50
CA ALA A 389 -17.29 -7.30 -30.90
C ALA A 389 -15.86 -7.37 -30.36
N PHE A 390 -15.46 -8.44 -29.66
CA PHE A 390 -14.08 -8.58 -29.17
C PHE A 390 -13.07 -8.53 -30.29
N HIS A 391 -13.28 -9.30 -31.36
CA HIS A 391 -12.34 -9.30 -32.49
C HIS A 391 -12.28 -7.95 -33.20
N ARG A 392 -13.42 -7.26 -33.36
CA ARG A 392 -13.42 -5.90 -33.91
C ARG A 392 -12.60 -4.95 -33.04
N GLU A 393 -12.88 -4.90 -31.74
CA GLU A 393 -12.21 -3.97 -30.83
C GLU A 393 -10.71 -4.30 -30.67
N LEU A 394 -10.34 -5.58 -30.58
CA LEU A 394 -8.94 -6.03 -30.56
C LEU A 394 -8.21 -5.64 -31.83
N GLY A 395 -8.83 -5.87 -32.99
CA GLY A 395 -8.26 -5.50 -34.29
C GLY A 395 -7.98 -4.00 -34.37
N GLU A 396 -8.93 -3.18 -33.94
CA GLU A 396 -8.75 -1.72 -33.91
C GLU A 396 -7.68 -1.27 -32.92
N CYS A 397 -7.61 -1.87 -31.72
CA CYS A 397 -6.58 -1.53 -30.75
C CYS A 397 -5.17 -1.90 -31.25
N TYR A 398 -5.00 -3.08 -31.85
CA TYR A 398 -3.72 -3.48 -32.44
C TYR A 398 -3.34 -2.60 -33.62
N TYR A 399 -4.32 -2.24 -34.45
CA TYR A 399 -4.12 -1.33 -35.56
C TYR A 399 -3.56 0.03 -35.08
N VAL A 400 -4.24 0.68 -34.12
CA VAL A 400 -3.79 1.98 -33.60
C VAL A 400 -2.45 1.88 -32.87
N SER A 401 -2.12 0.71 -32.32
CA SER A 401 -0.82 0.45 -31.68
C SER A 401 0.28 0.06 -32.66
N GLY A 402 -0.01 -0.07 -33.96
CA GLY A 402 0.95 -0.39 -35.02
C GLY A 402 1.22 -1.89 -35.27
N ASP A 403 0.52 -2.79 -34.59
CA ASP A 403 0.64 -4.25 -34.78
C ASP A 403 -0.35 -4.73 -35.86
N MET A 404 -0.03 -4.40 -37.11
CA MET A 404 -0.91 -4.67 -38.27
C MET A 404 -1.18 -6.16 -38.44
N GLU A 405 -0.18 -7.01 -38.18
CA GLU A 405 -0.28 -8.45 -38.37
C GLU A 405 -1.34 -9.06 -37.44
N ARG A 406 -1.37 -8.66 -36.17
CA ARG A 406 -2.41 -9.09 -35.23
C ARG A 406 -3.76 -8.45 -35.52
N ALA A 407 -3.77 -7.18 -35.95
CA ALA A 407 -5.00 -6.49 -36.33
C ALA A 407 -5.72 -7.23 -37.45
N ASP A 408 -4.99 -7.56 -38.52
CA ASP A 408 -5.53 -8.26 -39.68
C ASP A 408 -6.05 -9.65 -39.36
N ARG A 409 -5.35 -10.41 -38.50
CA ARG A 409 -5.87 -11.72 -38.04
C ARG A 409 -7.26 -11.60 -37.39
N HIS A 410 -7.47 -10.57 -36.56
CA HIS A 410 -8.76 -10.36 -35.93
C HIS A 410 -9.82 -9.87 -36.92
N PHE A 411 -9.46 -8.97 -37.84
CA PHE A 411 -10.37 -8.49 -38.89
C PHE A 411 -10.79 -9.59 -39.86
N ASP A 412 -9.88 -10.50 -40.23
CA ASP A 412 -10.20 -11.62 -41.12
C ASP A 412 -11.19 -12.59 -40.45
N LEU A 413 -11.06 -12.83 -39.14
CA LEU A 413 -12.06 -13.58 -38.37
C LEU A 413 -13.43 -12.89 -38.40
N VAL A 414 -13.49 -11.56 -38.22
CA VAL A 414 -14.76 -10.82 -38.34
C VAL A 414 -15.35 -10.94 -39.74
N LEU A 415 -14.54 -10.78 -40.79
CA LEU A 415 -15.01 -10.86 -42.18
C LEU A 415 -15.49 -12.26 -42.57
N GLN A 416 -14.82 -13.31 -42.06
CA GLN A 416 -15.18 -14.71 -42.29
C GLN A 416 -16.53 -15.06 -41.65
N TYR A 417 -16.79 -14.57 -40.44
CA TYR A 417 -17.96 -14.95 -39.64
C TYR A 417 -19.07 -13.88 -39.56
N ALA A 418 -18.92 -12.73 -40.23
CA ALA A 418 -19.94 -11.68 -40.30
C ALA A 418 -21.25 -12.22 -40.91
N ARG A 419 -22.36 -12.03 -40.20
CA ARG A 419 -23.72 -12.40 -40.61
C ARG A 419 -24.37 -11.30 -41.45
N THR A 420 -23.89 -10.05 -41.34
CA THR A 420 -24.45 -8.90 -42.07
C THR A 420 -23.39 -8.15 -42.87
N GLY A 421 -23.83 -7.46 -43.95
CA GLY A 421 -22.94 -6.57 -44.70
C GLY A 421 -22.44 -5.39 -43.86
N LEU A 422 -23.25 -4.89 -42.91
CA LEU A 422 -22.88 -3.80 -42.01
C LEU A 422 -21.69 -4.15 -41.11
N GLU A 423 -21.60 -5.40 -40.63
CA GLU A 423 -20.45 -5.87 -39.86
C GLU A 423 -19.17 -5.84 -40.69
N LYS A 424 -19.24 -6.25 -41.96
CA LYS A 424 -18.09 -6.21 -42.88
C LYS A 424 -17.66 -4.79 -43.22
N ILE A 425 -18.63 -3.91 -43.49
CA ILE A 425 -18.37 -2.49 -43.83
C ILE A 425 -17.53 -1.82 -42.74
N LYS A 426 -17.87 -2.01 -41.46
CA LYS A 426 -17.10 -1.42 -40.35
C LYS A 426 -15.63 -1.84 -40.34
N ILE A 427 -15.33 -3.09 -40.72
CA ILE A 427 -13.94 -3.57 -40.82
C ILE A 427 -13.23 -2.95 -42.02
N TYR A 428 -13.91 -2.87 -43.17
CA TYR A 428 -13.35 -2.20 -44.35
C TYR A 428 -13.11 -0.71 -44.11
N GLU A 429 -14.00 0.00 -43.41
CA GLU A 429 -13.81 1.40 -43.02
C GLU A 429 -12.52 1.60 -42.22
N ILE A 430 -12.28 0.74 -41.21
CA ILE A 430 -11.06 0.78 -40.41
C ILE A 430 -9.84 0.52 -41.29
N ARG A 431 -9.84 -0.55 -42.11
CA ARG A 431 -8.76 -0.89 -43.05
C ARG A 431 -8.47 0.22 -44.07
N ILE A 432 -9.50 0.88 -44.60
CA ILE A 432 -9.36 2.00 -45.54
C ILE A 432 -8.71 3.20 -44.84
N ALA A 433 -9.12 3.52 -43.61
CA ALA A 433 -8.48 4.58 -42.82
C ALA A 433 -6.99 4.29 -42.58
N VAL A 434 -6.61 3.02 -42.39
CA VAL A 434 -5.21 2.57 -42.31
C VAL A 434 -4.42 2.90 -43.56
N LEU A 435 -4.89 2.39 -44.69
CA LEU A 435 -4.20 2.51 -45.97
C LEU A 435 -4.05 4.00 -46.35
N ASN A 436 -5.05 4.81 -46.05
CA ASN A 436 -4.97 6.26 -46.21
C ASN A 436 -3.91 6.90 -45.30
N GLY A 437 -3.83 6.50 -44.02
CA GLY A 437 -2.80 6.98 -43.09
C GLY A 437 -1.37 6.57 -43.46
N ALA A 438 -1.20 5.40 -44.08
CA ALA A 438 0.08 4.88 -44.56
C ALA A 438 0.51 5.43 -45.94
N GLY A 439 -0.36 6.21 -46.61
CA GLY A 439 -0.12 6.73 -47.95
C GLY A 439 -0.39 5.74 -49.09
N GLU A 440 -1.00 4.59 -48.80
CA GLU A 440 -1.37 3.54 -49.76
C GLU A 440 -2.76 3.77 -50.37
N TYR A 441 -2.97 4.96 -50.95
CA TYR A 441 -4.29 5.40 -51.43
C TYR A 441 -4.92 4.49 -52.47
N LEU A 442 -4.11 3.87 -53.35
CA LEU A 442 -4.62 2.96 -54.38
C LEU A 442 -5.19 1.67 -53.76
N ALA A 443 -4.52 1.11 -52.75
CA ALA A 443 -5.01 -0.04 -52.01
C ALA A 443 -6.28 0.30 -51.24
N ALA A 444 -6.35 1.51 -50.67
CA ALA A 444 -7.55 2.01 -49.98
C ALA A 444 -8.76 2.09 -50.93
N VAL A 445 -8.57 2.58 -52.17
CA VAL A 445 -9.63 2.64 -53.18
C VAL A 445 -10.04 1.24 -53.65
N ILE A 446 -9.08 0.35 -53.90
CA ILE A 446 -9.38 -1.04 -54.32
C ILE A 446 -10.18 -1.78 -53.24
N LEU A 447 -9.87 -1.56 -51.97
CA LEU A 447 -10.57 -2.19 -50.86
C LEU A 447 -11.99 -1.65 -50.65
N GLY A 448 -12.26 -0.40 -51.07
CA GLY A 448 -13.57 0.25 -50.94
C GLY A 448 -14.53 0.05 -52.13
N LEU A 449 -14.04 -0.53 -53.23
CA LEU A 449 -14.83 -0.92 -54.42
C LEU A 449 -15.37 -2.34 -54.26
#